data_AF-A0A7S3MLE4-F1
#
_entry.id   AF-A0A7S3MLE4-F1
#
_cell.length_a   1.000
_cell.length_b   1.000
_cell.length_c   1.000
_cell.angle_alpha   90.00
_cell.angle_beta   90.00
_cell.angle_gamma   90.00
#
_symmetry.space_group_name_H-M   'P 1'
#
loop_
_entity.id
_entity.type
_entity.pdbx_description
1 polymer ?
#
loop_
_entity_poly.entity_id
_entity_poly.type
_entity_poly.pdbx_seq_one_letter_code
_entity_poly.pdbx_strand_id
1 'polypeptide(L)'
;DAAEHGAAVLAVPMKATVKESQDGEFVKRTLDRKTLWEIHTPQVVRPEILREGFRQCNENNLEVTDDVSVVEQIGKPVKITLGEYTNLKLTTPEDIVIAKEIL
;
A
#
# COMPACT_ATOMS: atom_id res chain seq x y z
N ASP A 1 -7.41 1.26 14.45
CA ASP A 1 -6.30 2.00 13.81
C ASP A 1 -6.73 3.32 13.18
N ALA A 2 -7.48 3.36 12.07
CA ALA A 2 -7.85 4.64 11.45
C ALA A 2 -8.70 5.56 12.36
N ALA A 3 -9.52 4.98 13.24
CA ALA A 3 -10.23 5.75 14.27
C ALA A 3 -9.27 6.46 15.25
N GLU A 4 -8.06 5.98 15.47
CA GLU A 4 -7.09 6.59 16.38
C GLU A 4 -6.09 7.48 15.64
N HIS A 5 -5.60 7.03 14.48
CA HIS A 5 -4.52 7.68 13.74
C HIS A 5 -4.98 8.47 12.51
N GLY A 6 -6.26 8.39 12.16
CA GLY A 6 -6.88 9.08 11.04
C GLY A 6 -6.76 8.37 9.69
N ALA A 7 -5.68 7.64 9.45
CA ALA A 7 -5.52 6.76 8.31
C ALA A 7 -4.83 5.46 8.74
N ALA A 8 -5.26 4.35 8.16
CA ALA A 8 -4.62 3.05 8.36
C ALA A 8 -4.68 2.22 7.09
N VAL A 9 -3.68 1.37 6.91
CA VAL A 9 -3.54 0.48 5.78
C VAL A 9 -3.17 -0.92 6.24
N LEU A 10 -3.85 -1.91 5.69
CA LEU A 10 -3.50 -3.30 5.91
C LEU A 10 -2.22 -3.64 5.15
N ALA A 11 -1.25 -4.25 5.80
CA ALA A 11 -0.01 -4.66 5.13
C ALA A 11 0.63 -5.87 5.81
N VAL A 12 1.49 -6.56 5.06
CA VAL A 12 2.31 -7.67 5.57
C VAL A 12 3.80 -7.40 5.33
N PRO A 13 4.71 -7.91 6.16
CA PRO A 13 6.14 -7.76 5.90
C PRO A 13 6.52 -8.41 4.57
N MET A 14 7.38 -7.73 3.80
CA MET A 14 7.85 -8.24 2.52
C MET A 14 8.58 -9.58 2.70
N LYS A 15 8.19 -10.61 1.95
CA LYS A 15 8.90 -11.92 1.95
C LYS A 15 10.00 -11.97 0.91
N ALA A 16 9.76 -11.43 -0.26
CA ALA A 16 10.71 -11.47 -1.36
C ALA A 16 11.96 -10.62 -1.07
N THR A 17 13.12 -11.06 -1.54
CA THR A 17 14.29 -10.17 -1.60
C THR A 17 14.08 -9.18 -2.75
N VAL A 18 13.97 -7.89 -2.44
CA VAL A 18 13.71 -6.85 -3.43
C VAL A 18 15.00 -6.22 -3.91
N LYS A 19 15.15 -6.09 -5.23
CA LYS A 19 16.25 -5.40 -5.91
C LYS A 19 15.71 -4.13 -6.57
N GLU A 20 16.47 -3.05 -6.47
CA GLU A 20 16.26 -1.85 -7.29
C GLU A 20 17.07 -2.00 -8.58
N SER A 21 16.49 -1.62 -9.71
CA SER A 21 17.14 -1.52 -11.02
C SER A 21 16.66 -0.24 -11.73
N GLN A 22 17.50 0.34 -12.58
CA GLN A 22 17.12 1.51 -13.40
C GLN A 22 16.56 1.11 -14.77
N ASP A 23 17.08 0.02 -15.34
CA ASP A 23 16.76 -0.45 -16.69
C ASP A 23 15.99 -1.79 -16.69
N GLY A 24 15.92 -2.47 -15.55
CA GLY A 24 15.35 -3.81 -15.43
C GLY A 24 16.31 -4.92 -15.84
N GLU A 25 17.52 -4.59 -16.30
CA GLU A 25 18.53 -5.55 -16.76
C GLU A 25 19.60 -5.79 -15.69
N PHE A 26 20.05 -4.73 -15.01
CA PHE A 26 21.12 -4.81 -14.02
C PHE A 26 20.63 -4.43 -12.61
N VAL A 27 21.12 -5.18 -11.61
CA VAL A 27 20.85 -4.87 -10.20
C VAL A 27 21.63 -3.61 -9.80
N LYS A 28 20.92 -2.56 -9.40
CA LYS A 28 21.53 -1.35 -8.82
C LYS A 28 21.87 -1.56 -7.34
N ARG A 29 20.90 -2.05 -6.55
CA ARG A 29 21.11 -2.39 -5.14
C ARG A 29 20.06 -3.36 -4.62
N THR A 30 20.35 -3.95 -3.46
CA THR A 30 19.39 -4.72 -2.67
C THR A 30 18.76 -3.80 -1.64
N LEU A 31 17.43 -3.79 -1.54
CA LEU A 31 16.73 -3.03 -0.51
C LEU A 31 16.70 -3.84 0.80
N ASP A 32 16.77 -3.16 1.95
CA ASP A 32 16.61 -3.83 3.24
C ASP A 32 15.15 -4.26 3.42
N ARG A 33 14.91 -5.55 3.24
CA ARG A 33 13.57 -6.15 3.36
C ARG A 33 12.93 -5.89 4.72
N LYS A 34 13.69 -5.65 5.79
CA LYS A 34 13.14 -5.36 7.13
C LYS A 34 12.34 -4.06 7.17
N THR A 35 12.56 -3.15 6.21
CA THR A 35 11.86 -1.87 6.13
C THR A 35 10.77 -1.87 5.05
N LEU A 36 10.51 -3.00 4.38
CA LEU A 36 9.56 -3.09 3.27
C LEU A 36 8.30 -3.87 3.65
N TRP A 37 7.17 -3.39 3.16
CA TRP A 37 5.85 -3.93 3.43
C TRP A 37 5.06 -4.06 2.12
N GLU A 38 4.30 -5.16 2.00
CA GLU A 38 3.35 -5.38 0.93
C GLU A 38 2.01 -4.78 1.37
N ILE A 39 1.54 -3.76 0.64
CA ILE A 39 0.34 -2.99 0.97
C ILE A 39 -0.91 -3.65 0.37
N HIS A 40 -1.91 -3.92 1.21
CA HIS A 40 -3.16 -4.57 0.84
C HIS A 40 -4.37 -3.64 1.10
N THR A 41 -5.54 -4.05 0.62
CA THR A 41 -6.84 -3.48 1.02
C THR A 41 -7.46 -4.35 2.12
N PRO A 42 -8.31 -3.82 3.02
CA PRO A 42 -8.84 -2.46 3.05
C PRO A 42 -7.81 -1.40 3.43
N GLN A 43 -7.97 -0.23 2.82
CA GLN A 43 -7.38 1.03 3.25
C GLN A 43 -8.49 1.84 3.91
N VAL A 44 -8.25 2.40 5.10
CA VAL A 44 -9.27 3.12 5.87
C VAL A 44 -8.76 4.50 6.21
N VAL A 45 -9.42 5.52 5.68
CA VAL A 45 -9.07 6.93 5.88
C VAL A 45 -10.29 7.69 6.38
N ARG A 46 -10.08 8.60 7.34
CA ARG A 46 -11.13 9.51 7.80
C ARG A 46 -11.61 10.40 6.64
N PRO A 47 -12.93 10.55 6.44
CA PRO A 47 -13.47 11.32 5.31
C PRO A 47 -12.95 12.76 5.22
N GLU A 48 -12.74 13.42 6.34
CA GLU A 48 -12.18 14.78 6.41
C GLU A 48 -10.74 14.87 5.92
N ILE A 49 -9.93 13.83 6.18
CA ILE A 49 -8.54 13.74 5.70
C ILE A 49 -8.54 13.50 4.18
N LEU A 50 -9.38 12.57 3.73
CA LEU A 50 -9.43 12.19 2.32
C LEU A 50 -9.94 13.35 1.43
N ARG A 51 -10.97 14.09 1.89
CA ARG A 51 -11.48 15.28 1.18
C ARG A 51 -10.43 16.38 1.05
N GLU A 52 -9.73 16.66 2.14
CA GLU A 52 -8.65 17.64 2.14
C GLU A 52 -7.50 17.21 1.20
N GLY A 53 -7.17 15.92 1.23
CA GLY A 53 -6.17 15.33 0.35
C GLY A 53 -6.49 15.48 -1.13
N PHE A 54 -7.70 15.09 -1.54
CA PHE A 54 -8.12 15.25 -2.93
C PHE A 54 -8.15 16.72 -3.37
N ARG A 55 -8.58 17.64 -2.50
CA ARG A 55 -8.57 19.07 -2.80
C ARG A 55 -7.15 19.56 -3.11
N GLN A 56 -6.18 19.24 -2.25
CA GLN A 56 -4.79 19.63 -2.46
C GLN A 56 -4.15 18.94 -3.67
N CYS A 57 -4.42 17.65 -3.89
CA CYS A 57 -3.89 16.94 -5.05
C CYS A 57 -4.39 17.55 -6.36
N ASN A 58 -5.68 17.92 -6.42
CA ASN A 58 -6.27 18.60 -7.58
C ASN A 58 -5.70 20.01 -7.78
N GLU A 59 -5.55 20.80 -6.70
CA GLU A 59 -4.98 22.15 -6.78
C GLU A 59 -3.52 22.14 -7.29
N ASN A 60 -2.76 21.09 -6.96
CA ASN A 60 -1.35 20.98 -7.27
C ASN A 60 -1.03 20.02 -8.45
N ASN A 61 -2.05 19.45 -9.10
CA ASN A 61 -1.92 18.43 -10.15
C ASN A 61 -1.01 17.24 -9.75
N LEU A 62 -1.19 16.74 -8.53
CA LEU A 62 -0.45 15.59 -8.01
C LEU A 62 -1.10 14.28 -8.48
N GLU A 63 -0.28 13.34 -8.94
CA GLU A 63 -0.72 11.99 -9.28
C GLU A 63 -0.83 11.14 -8.00
N VAL A 64 -1.95 10.43 -7.86
CA VAL A 64 -2.26 9.54 -6.73
C VAL A 64 -2.77 8.20 -7.26
N THR A 65 -2.34 7.10 -6.65
CA THR A 65 -2.60 5.73 -7.12
C THR A 65 -3.60 4.96 -6.25
N ASP A 66 -3.72 5.34 -4.98
CA ASP A 66 -4.67 4.79 -4.01
C ASP A 66 -5.03 5.82 -2.91
N ASP A 67 -5.95 5.45 -2.01
CA ASP A 67 -6.43 6.35 -0.94
C ASP A 67 -5.31 6.73 0.04
N VAL A 68 -4.35 5.83 0.26
CA VAL A 68 -3.20 6.05 1.14
C VAL A 68 -2.22 7.06 0.54
N SER A 69 -1.96 6.98 -0.76
CA SER A 69 -1.09 7.92 -1.48
C SER A 69 -1.63 9.35 -1.40
N VAL A 70 -2.96 9.54 -1.38
CA VAL A 70 -3.59 10.85 -1.14
C VAL A 70 -3.22 11.39 0.24
N VAL A 71 -3.20 10.54 1.27
CA VAL A 71 -2.83 10.91 2.64
C VAL A 71 -1.33 11.23 2.75
N GLU A 72 -0.49 10.48 2.04
CA GLU A 72 0.96 10.69 1.96
C GLU A 72 1.29 12.04 1.30
N GLN A 73 0.61 12.39 0.20
CA GLN A 73 0.83 13.66 -0.51
C GLN A 73 0.58 14.90 0.35
N ILE A 74 -0.36 14.83 1.30
CA ILE A 74 -0.62 15.91 2.26
C ILE A 74 0.20 15.81 3.55
N GLY A 75 1.23 14.95 3.56
CA GLY A 75 2.18 14.82 4.66
C GLY A 75 1.58 14.25 5.95
N LYS A 76 0.44 13.54 5.87
CA LYS A 76 -0.18 12.91 7.04
C LYS A 76 0.30 11.48 7.21
N PRO A 77 0.50 11.02 8.45
CA PRO A 77 0.95 9.66 8.70
C PRO A 77 -0.16 8.65 8.39
N VAL A 78 0.24 7.48 7.92
CA VAL A 78 -0.66 6.33 7.68
C VAL A 78 -0.20 5.18 8.57
N LYS A 79 -1.10 4.69 9.43
CA LYS A 79 -0.79 3.58 10.32
C LYS A 79 -0.73 2.27 9.53
N ILE A 80 0.39 1.57 9.61
CA ILE A 80 0.46 0.17 9.16
C ILE A 80 -0.25 -0.71 10.18
N THR A 81 -1.29 -1.41 9.71
CA THR A 81 -2.02 -2.46 10.42
C THR A 81 -1.54 -3.81 9.89
N LEU A 82 -1.11 -4.70 10.77
CA LEU A 82 -0.66 -6.04 10.36
C LEU A 82 -1.83 -6.83 9.78
N GLY A 83 -1.67 -7.30 8.56
CA GLY A 83 -2.61 -8.18 7.87
C GLY A 83 -2.18 -9.63 7.82
N GLU A 84 -2.91 -10.40 7.02
CA GLU A 84 -2.62 -11.80 6.74
C GLU A 84 -2.29 -11.99 5.26
N TYR A 85 -1.37 -12.91 4.95
CA TYR A 85 -0.99 -13.24 3.58
C TYR A 85 -2.14 -13.92 2.80
N THR A 86 -3.15 -14.43 3.50
CA THR A 86 -4.37 -15.01 2.93
C THR A 86 -5.31 -13.97 2.35
N ASN A 87 -5.14 -12.68 2.70
CA ASN A 87 -5.87 -11.57 2.12
C ASN A 87 -5.29 -11.20 0.74
N LEU A 88 -5.40 -12.15 -0.19
CA LEU A 88 -4.82 -12.11 -1.51
C LEU A 88 -5.62 -11.18 -2.43
N LYS A 89 -4.92 -10.29 -3.14
CA LYS A 89 -5.51 -9.57 -4.26
C LYS A 89 -5.54 -10.51 -5.47
N LEU A 90 -6.74 -10.86 -5.95
CA LEU A 90 -6.87 -11.68 -7.17
C LEU A 90 -6.53 -10.83 -8.40
N THR A 91 -5.37 -11.07 -9.01
CA THR A 91 -4.84 -10.32 -10.16
C THR A 91 -4.54 -11.20 -11.37
N THR A 92 -4.35 -12.49 -11.14
CA THR A 92 -4.01 -13.51 -12.14
C THR A 92 -4.98 -14.69 -12.05
N PRO A 93 -5.16 -15.47 -13.12
CA PRO A 93 -5.98 -16.68 -13.07
C PRO A 93 -5.53 -17.68 -11.99
N GLU A 94 -4.23 -17.76 -11.72
CA GLU A 94 -3.63 -18.62 -10.71
C GLU A 94 -4.09 -18.25 -9.29
N ASP A 95 -4.30 -16.96 -9.03
CA ASP A 95 -4.77 -16.46 -7.72
C ASP A 95 -6.13 -17.08 -7.35
N ILE A 96 -6.99 -17.40 -8.33
CA ILE A 96 -8.31 -18.02 -8.09
C ILE A 96 -8.17 -19.43 -7.51
N VAL A 97 -7.19 -20.20 -7.99
CA VAL A 97 -6.95 -21.56 -7.50
C VAL A 97 -6.49 -21.48 -6.04
N ILE A 98 -5.55 -20.57 -5.74
CA ILE A 98 -5.04 -20.36 -4.39
C ILE A 98 -6.16 -19.90 -3.44
N ALA A 99 -6.98 -18.94 -3.87
CA ALA A 99 -8.07 -18.40 -3.05
C ALA A 99 -9.13 -19.45 -2.70
N LYS A 100 -9.40 -20.41 -3.59
CA LYS A 100 -10.33 -21.52 -3.32
C LYS A 100 -9.82 -22.49 -2.27
N GLU A 101 -8.51 -22.67 -2.14
CA GLU A 101 -7.94 -23.55 -1.10
C GLU A 101 -7.85 -22.85 0.27
N ILE A 102 -7.97 -21.52 0.31
CA ILE A 102 -7.97 -20.72 1.54
C ILE A 102 -9.36 -20.68 2.20
N LEU A 103 -10.44 -20.74 1.41
CA LEU A 103 -11.85 -20.59 1.82
C LEU A 103 -12.53 -21.93 2.11
#